data_AF-A0A1J3J5D8-F1
#
_entry.id   AF-A0A1J3J5D8-F1
#
_cell.length_a   1.000
_cell.length_b   1.000
_cell.length_c   1.000
_cell.angle_alpha   90.00
_cell.angle_beta   90.00
_cell.angle_gamma   90.00
#
_symmetry.space_group_name_H-M   'P 1'
#
loop_
_entity.id
_entity.type
_entity.pdbx_description
1 polymer ?
#
loop_
_entity_poly.entity_id
_entity_poly.type
_entity_poly.pdbx_seq_one_letter_code
_entity_poly.pdbx_strand_id
1 'polypeptide(L)'
;KAVLSLVPIWMCCLVFGLVYAQSPTFFTKQGSTMDRSISSTLLVPAATLQCFINLSILVFIPIYDRVFVRIARSVTHRPAGITTLQRISTGIFLSIPSLVIAALVEMKRLKTARDHGLVDSPEATVPMSVCWLIPQYVLYGVSD
;
A
#
# COMPACT_ATOMS: atom_id res chain seq x y z
N LYS A 1 -19.40 -26.33 -13.48
CA LYS A 1 -20.50 -25.35 -13.22
C LYS A 1 -20.17 -24.41 -12.05
N ALA A 2 -19.84 -24.88 -10.84
CA ALA A 2 -19.51 -24.01 -9.69
C ALA A 2 -18.22 -23.16 -9.86
N VAL A 3 -17.26 -23.63 -10.67
CA VAL A 3 -16.03 -22.85 -10.96
C VAL A 3 -16.33 -21.63 -11.83
N LEU A 4 -17.29 -21.72 -12.76
CA LEU A 4 -17.65 -20.59 -13.62
C LEU A 4 -18.25 -19.43 -12.81
N SER A 5 -18.96 -19.71 -11.70
CA SER A 5 -19.49 -18.67 -10.81
C SER A 5 -18.42 -17.95 -9.99
N LEU A 6 -17.18 -18.44 -9.95
CA LEU A 6 -16.06 -17.75 -9.30
C LEU A 6 -15.36 -16.75 -10.22
N VAL A 7 -15.54 -16.89 -11.55
CA VAL A 7 -14.90 -16.02 -12.55
C VAL A 7 -15.22 -14.53 -12.31
N PRO A 8 -16.48 -14.12 -12.05
CA PRO A 8 -16.78 -12.71 -11.79
C PRO A 8 -16.09 -12.17 -10.53
N ILE A 9 -16.01 -12.98 -9.47
CA ILE A 9 -15.35 -12.60 -8.21
C ILE A 9 -13.85 -12.43 -8.45
N TRP A 10 -13.24 -13.36 -9.17
CA TRP A 10 -11.83 -13.28 -9.54
C TRP A 10 -11.53 -12.04 -10.39
N MET A 11 -12.40 -11.70 -11.36
CA MET A 11 -12.27 -10.49 -12.16
C MET A 11 -12.30 -9.21 -11.30
N CYS A 12 -13.17 -9.12 -10.29
CA CYS A 12 -13.19 -7.99 -9.36
C CYS A 12 -11.87 -7.88 -8.55
N CYS A 13 -11.26 -9.01 -8.20
CA CYS A 13 -9.98 -9.04 -7.49
C CYS A 13 -8.79 -8.59 -8.35
N LEU A 14 -8.91 -8.54 -9.69
CA LEU A 14 -7.83 -8.06 -10.55
C LEU A 14 -7.43 -6.62 -10.25
N VAL A 15 -8.39 -5.78 -9.86
CA VAL A 15 -8.12 -4.38 -9.48
C VAL A 15 -7.14 -4.34 -8.31
N PHE A 16 -7.35 -5.17 -7.29
CA PHE A 16 -6.42 -5.28 -6.18
C PHE A 16 -5.05 -5.82 -6.61
N GLY A 17 -5.01 -6.77 -7.55
CA GLY A 17 -3.76 -7.24 -8.16
C GLY A 17 -2.95 -6.12 -8.83
N LEU A 18 -3.62 -5.17 -9.47
CA LEU A 18 -2.95 -3.99 -10.05
C LEU A 18 -2.37 -3.06 -8.98
N VAL A 19 -3.08 -2.87 -7.86
CA VAL A 19 -2.56 -2.11 -6.70
C VAL A 19 -1.36 -2.84 -6.09
N TYR A 20 -1.45 -4.16 -5.94
CA TYR A 20 -0.39 -4.99 -5.39
C TYR A 20 0.90 -4.89 -6.21
N ALA A 21 0.79 -4.88 -7.53
CA ALA A 21 1.96 -4.76 -8.40
C ALA A 21 2.71 -3.42 -8.21
N GLN A 22 2.06 -2.35 -7.75
CA GLN A 22 2.70 -1.03 -7.58
C GLN A 22 3.80 -1.03 -6.53
N SER A 23 3.59 -1.74 -5.42
CA SER A 23 4.49 -1.73 -4.27
C SER A 23 5.93 -2.19 -4.60
N PRO A 24 6.14 -3.40 -5.17
CA PRO A 24 7.48 -3.86 -5.48
C PRO A 24 8.09 -3.13 -6.70
N THR A 25 7.25 -2.56 -7.57
CA THR A 25 7.69 -1.95 -8.84
C THR A 25 7.73 -0.43 -8.77
N PHE A 26 6.60 0.23 -9.04
CA PHE A 26 6.47 1.67 -9.16
C PHE A 26 6.94 2.40 -7.90
N PHE A 27 6.51 1.98 -6.70
CA PHE A 27 6.91 2.67 -5.46
C PHE A 27 8.42 2.54 -5.19
N THR A 28 9.02 1.37 -5.48
CA THR A 28 10.47 1.19 -5.40
C THR A 28 11.20 2.12 -6.38
N LYS A 29 10.71 2.25 -7.61
CA LYS A 29 11.29 3.15 -8.62
C LYS A 29 11.11 4.61 -8.23
N GLN A 30 9.92 5.01 -7.78
CA GLN A 30 9.62 6.34 -7.25
C GLN A 30 10.60 6.69 -6.13
N GLY A 31 10.73 5.83 -5.12
CA GLY A 31 11.64 6.01 -4.00
C GLY A 31 13.13 6.06 -4.39
N SER A 32 13.52 5.42 -5.50
CA SER A 32 14.90 5.50 -6.01
C SER A 32 15.27 6.89 -6.55
N THR A 33 14.27 7.69 -6.95
CA THR A 33 14.45 9.07 -7.44
C THR A 33 14.31 10.12 -6.33
N MET A 34 14.08 9.70 -5.09
CA MET A 34 13.87 10.58 -3.93
C MET A 34 15.11 10.63 -3.05
N ASP A 35 15.19 11.63 -2.17
CA ASP A 35 16.24 11.70 -1.17
C ASP A 35 16.06 10.60 -0.12
N ARG A 36 16.99 9.65 -0.13
CA ARG A 36 16.99 8.46 0.73
C ARG A 36 17.87 8.62 1.97
N SER A 37 18.41 9.81 2.22
CA SER A 37 19.16 10.09 3.44
C SER A 37 18.20 10.25 4.61
N ILE A 38 18.35 9.41 5.64
CA ILE A 38 17.62 9.56 6.92
C ILE A 38 18.48 10.33 7.92
N SER A 39 19.79 10.17 7.82
CA SER A 39 20.81 10.87 8.59
C SER A 39 21.99 11.17 7.65
N SER A 40 22.93 12.01 8.09
CA SER A 40 24.14 12.35 7.33
C SER A 40 24.99 11.14 6.94
N THR A 41 24.83 10.01 7.64
CA THR A 41 25.58 8.77 7.42
C THR A 41 24.73 7.60 6.91
N LEU A 42 23.40 7.72 6.93
CA LEU A 42 22.50 6.59 6.63
C LEU A 42 21.71 6.84 5.35
N LEU A 43 22.14 6.18 4.27
CA LEU A 43 21.42 6.10 3.01
C LEU A 43 20.63 4.80 2.95
N VAL A 44 19.30 4.90 2.90
CA VAL A 44 18.44 3.73 2.91
C VAL A 44 18.15 3.25 1.47
N PRO A 45 18.27 1.95 1.14
CA PRO A 45 17.86 1.45 -0.16
C PRO A 45 16.34 1.55 -0.34
N ALA A 46 15.87 2.02 -1.51
CA ALA A 46 14.42 2.21 -1.75
C ALA A 46 13.58 0.94 -1.52
N ALA A 47 14.12 -0.24 -1.85
CA ALA A 47 13.44 -1.51 -1.66
C ALA A 47 13.15 -1.84 -0.18
N THR A 48 13.94 -1.31 0.76
CA THR A 48 13.73 -1.57 2.20
C THR A 48 12.44 -0.94 2.74
N LEU A 49 11.84 0.02 2.01
CA LEU A 49 10.54 0.59 2.38
C LEU A 49 9.43 -0.47 2.39
N GLN A 50 9.58 -1.56 1.63
CA GLN A 50 8.64 -2.68 1.65
C GLN A 50 8.56 -3.34 3.04
N CYS A 51 9.57 -3.18 3.91
CA CYS A 51 9.49 -3.64 5.29
C CYS A 51 8.33 -3.01 6.07
N PHE A 52 7.90 -1.78 5.73
CA PHE A 52 6.74 -1.14 6.35
C PHE A 52 5.43 -1.87 6.06
N ILE A 53 5.31 -2.55 4.91
CA ILE A 53 4.16 -3.42 4.61
C ILE A 53 4.13 -4.57 5.61
N ASN A 54 5.24 -5.32 5.69
CA ASN A 54 5.34 -6.48 6.58
C ASN A 54 5.12 -6.09 8.06
N LEU A 55 5.66 -4.93 8.47
CA LEU A 55 5.45 -4.41 9.82
C LEU A 55 3.97 -4.05 10.07
N SER A 56 3.32 -3.42 9.09
CA SER A 56 1.89 -3.09 9.16
C SER A 56 1.04 -4.35 9.31
N ILE A 57 1.29 -5.37 8.48
CA ILE A 57 0.62 -6.68 8.55
C ILE A 57 0.82 -7.32 9.93
N LEU A 58 2.06 -7.34 10.42
CA LEU A 58 2.41 -7.92 11.71
C LEU A 58 1.65 -7.26 12.87
N VAL A 59 1.44 -5.95 12.79
CA VAL A 59 0.68 -5.19 13.79
C VAL A 59 -0.83 -5.36 13.59
N PHE A 60 -1.31 -5.39 12.34
CA PHE A 60 -2.74 -5.36 12.04
C PHE A 60 -3.42 -6.73 12.19
N ILE A 61 -2.75 -7.84 11.86
CA ILE A 61 -3.27 -9.20 12.05
C ILE A 61 -3.79 -9.44 13.48
N PRO A 62 -2.99 -9.22 14.55
CA PRO A 62 -3.48 -9.46 15.91
C PRO A 62 -4.63 -8.52 16.29
N ILE A 63 -4.65 -7.28 15.78
CA ILE A 63 -5.75 -6.34 16.00
C ILE A 63 -7.02 -6.87 15.33
N TYR A 64 -6.92 -7.31 14.08
CA TYR A 64 -8.02 -7.89 13.32
C TYR A 64 -8.58 -9.13 14.04
N ASP A 65 -7.71 -10.08 14.42
CA ASP A 65 -8.14 -11.34 15.04
C ASP A 65 -8.68 -11.17 16.46
N ARG A 66 -8.09 -10.28 17.27
CA ARG A 66 -8.47 -10.13 18.69
C ARG A 66 -9.61 -9.15 18.91
N VAL A 67 -9.66 -8.08 18.12
CA VAL A 67 -10.64 -7.01 18.29
C VAL A 67 -11.77 -7.19 17.28
N PHE A 68 -11.47 -7.10 15.99
CA PHE A 68 -12.49 -7.10 14.95
C PHE A 68 -13.24 -8.43 14.87
N VAL A 69 -12.55 -9.57 14.78
CA VAL A 69 -13.19 -10.90 14.68
C VAL A 69 -14.00 -11.21 15.94
N ARG A 70 -13.53 -10.81 17.12
CA ARG A 70 -14.25 -11.02 18.38
C ARG A 70 -15.57 -10.25 18.41
N ILE A 71 -15.55 -8.97 18.02
CA ILE A 71 -16.76 -8.12 17.93
C ILE A 71 -17.68 -8.62 16.82
N ALA A 72 -17.13 -8.92 15.64
CA ALA A 72 -17.90 -9.43 14.52
C ALA A 72 -18.57 -10.75 14.88
N ARG A 73 -17.88 -11.68 15.55
CA ARG A 73 -18.45 -12.95 16.02
C ARG A 73 -19.58 -12.74 17.02
N SER A 74 -19.47 -11.76 17.94
CA SER A 74 -20.54 -11.49 18.91
C SER A 74 -21.81 -10.94 18.26
N VAL A 75 -21.68 -10.26 17.11
CA VAL A 75 -22.81 -9.68 16.37
C VAL A 75 -23.39 -10.65 15.34
N THR A 76 -22.53 -11.32 14.56
CA THR A 76 -22.96 -12.16 13.43
C THR A 76 -23.17 -13.63 13.80
N HIS A 77 -22.73 -14.05 14.99
CA HIS A 77 -22.69 -15.45 15.45
C HIS A 77 -21.94 -16.41 14.53
N ARG A 78 -21.12 -15.90 13.60
CA ARG A 78 -20.30 -16.72 12.70
C ARG A 78 -18.91 -16.97 13.30
N PRO A 79 -18.34 -18.19 13.17
CA PRO A 79 -17.02 -18.48 13.72
C PRO A 79 -15.92 -17.57 13.14
N ALA A 80 -16.02 -17.19 11.86
CA ALA A 80 -15.08 -16.26 11.21
C ALA A 80 -15.42 -14.77 11.39
N GLY A 81 -16.50 -14.42 12.10
CA GLY A 81 -16.99 -13.04 12.24
C GLY A 81 -17.67 -12.51 10.98
N ILE A 82 -16.98 -12.43 9.85
CA ILE A 82 -17.53 -11.98 8.56
C ILE A 82 -17.39 -13.06 7.48
N THR A 83 -18.07 -12.89 6.34
CA THR A 83 -17.90 -13.82 5.21
C THR A 83 -16.58 -13.58 4.48
N THR A 84 -16.07 -14.60 3.78
CA THR A 84 -14.87 -14.46 2.95
C THR A 84 -15.03 -13.36 1.90
N LEU A 85 -16.22 -13.23 1.30
CA LEU A 85 -16.49 -12.20 0.32
C LEU A 85 -16.47 -10.79 0.94
N GLN A 86 -17.05 -10.61 2.13
CA GLN A 86 -16.98 -9.34 2.85
C GLN A 86 -15.54 -8.97 3.18
N ARG A 87 -14.71 -9.93 3.59
CA ARG A 87 -13.29 -9.68 3.88
C ARG A 87 -12.54 -9.22 2.63
N ILE A 88 -12.75 -9.88 1.49
CA ILE A 88 -12.18 -9.49 0.20
C ILE A 88 -12.62 -8.07 -0.19
N SER A 89 -13.93 -7.79 -0.13
CA SER A 89 -14.45 -6.46 -0.47
C SER A 89 -13.91 -5.36 0.45
N THR A 90 -13.73 -5.64 1.74
CA THR A 90 -13.12 -4.70 2.69
C THR A 90 -11.67 -4.40 2.32
N GLY A 91 -10.85 -5.41 1.98
CA GLY A 91 -9.47 -5.20 1.54
C GLY A 91 -9.39 -4.33 0.27
N ILE A 92 -10.23 -4.62 -0.72
CA ILE A 92 -10.34 -3.81 -1.94
C ILE A 92 -10.71 -2.35 -1.60
N PHE A 93 -11.70 -2.15 -0.73
CA PHE A 93 -12.11 -0.81 -0.30
C PHE A 93 -10.99 -0.06 0.45
N LEU A 94 -10.29 -0.75 1.36
CA LEU A 94 -9.16 -0.20 2.12
C LEU A 94 -7.94 0.13 1.25
N SER A 95 -7.81 -0.50 0.08
CA SER A 95 -6.74 -0.17 -0.88
C SER A 95 -6.92 1.22 -1.53
N ILE A 96 -8.15 1.74 -1.60
CA ILE A 96 -8.45 3.03 -2.27
C ILE A 96 -7.73 4.20 -1.58
N PRO A 97 -7.81 4.39 -0.25
CA PRO A 97 -7.03 5.41 0.45
C PRO A 97 -5.52 5.32 0.21
N SER A 98 -4.96 4.11 0.11
CA SER A 98 -3.53 3.91 -0.16
C SER A 98 -3.16 4.48 -1.54
N LEU A 99 -3.95 4.19 -2.58
CA LEU A 99 -3.76 4.75 -3.92
C LEU A 99 -3.93 6.27 -3.94
N VAL A 100 -4.93 6.81 -3.23
CA VAL A 100 -5.15 8.25 -3.14
C VAL A 100 -3.92 8.94 -2.55
N ILE A 101 -3.38 8.41 -1.45
CA ILE A 101 -2.17 8.95 -0.82
C ILE A 101 -0.97 8.82 -1.75
N ALA A 102 -0.80 7.68 -2.42
CA ALA A 102 0.28 7.50 -3.39
C ALA A 102 0.20 8.53 -4.53
N ALA A 103 -1.00 8.79 -5.05
CA ALA A 103 -1.22 9.81 -6.07
C ALA A 103 -0.87 11.21 -5.56
N LEU A 104 -1.29 11.57 -4.33
CA LEU A 104 -0.96 12.87 -3.72
C LEU A 104 0.54 13.04 -3.49
N VAL A 105 1.23 11.99 -3.03
CA VAL A 105 2.69 12.00 -2.85
C VAL A 105 3.40 12.17 -4.18
N GLU A 106 2.95 11.48 -5.24
CA GLU A 106 3.53 11.62 -6.57
C GLU A 106 3.28 13.00 -7.18
N MET A 107 2.07 13.56 -7.03
CA MET A 107 1.79 14.94 -7.44
C MET A 107 2.73 15.93 -6.76
N LYS A 108 3.01 15.74 -5.47
CA LYS A 108 3.97 16.56 -4.74
C LYS A 108 5.40 16.37 -5.25
N ARG A 109 5.83 15.14 -5.50
CA ARG A 109 7.17 14.83 -6.05
C ARG A 109 7.38 15.49 -7.40
N LEU A 110 6.40 15.36 -8.31
CA LEU A 110 6.44 15.97 -9.64
C LEU A 110 6.49 17.50 -9.57
N LYS A 111 5.72 18.11 -8.64
CA LYS A 111 5.78 19.55 -8.40
C LYS A 111 7.17 19.99 -7.94
N THR A 112 7.76 19.30 -6.96
CA THR A 112 9.13 19.59 -6.49
C THR A 112 10.16 19.43 -7.61
N ALA A 113 10.05 18.40 -8.44
CA ALA A 113 10.93 18.20 -9.59
C ALA A 113 10.83 19.36 -10.59
N ARG A 114 9.61 19.86 -10.84
CA ARG A 114 9.37 21.03 -11.69
C ARG A 114 9.97 22.30 -11.13
N ASP A 115 9.76 22.56 -9.84
CA ASP A 115 10.26 23.76 -9.17
C ASP A 115 11.80 23.82 -9.16
N HIS A 116 12.48 22.66 -9.20
CA HIS A 116 13.94 22.56 -9.27
C HIS A 116 14.48 22.38 -10.71
N GLY A 117 13.64 22.45 -11.74
CA GLY A 117 14.07 22.27 -13.13
C GLY A 117 14.57 20.85 -13.47
N LEU A 118 14.22 19.85 -12.66
CA LEU A 118 14.68 18.46 -12.79
C LEU A 118 13.78 17.60 -13.68
N VAL A 119 12.79 18.19 -14.36
CA VAL A 119 11.78 17.46 -15.16
C VAL A 119 12.41 16.66 -16.31
N ASP A 120 13.44 17.22 -16.94
CA ASP A 120 14.13 16.60 -18.08
C ASP A 120 15.36 15.78 -17.65
N SER A 121 15.56 15.58 -16.34
CA SER A 121 16.70 14.86 -15.77
C SER A 121 16.22 13.57 -15.08
N PRO A 122 16.03 12.46 -15.82
CA PRO A 122 15.46 11.23 -15.29
C PRO A 122 16.30 10.55 -14.20
N GLU A 123 17.61 10.84 -14.14
CA GLU A 123 18.51 10.33 -13.09
C GLU A 123 18.69 11.28 -11.90
N ALA A 124 18.10 12.49 -11.95
CA ALA A 124 18.25 13.45 -10.88
C ALA A 124 17.46 13.03 -9.63
N THR A 125 18.09 13.17 -8.47
CA THR A 125 17.41 12.97 -7.19
C THR A 125 16.55 14.19 -6.88
N VAL A 126 15.24 13.97 -6.78
CA VAL A 126 14.29 14.99 -6.35
C VAL A 126 14.55 15.29 -4.86
N PRO A 127 14.71 16.57 -4.46
CA PRO A 127 14.97 16.96 -3.07
C PRO A 127 13.69 16.83 -2.22
N MET A 128 13.23 15.59 -2.06
CA MET A 128 12.06 15.22 -1.29
C MET A 128 12.39 13.92 -0.55
N SER A 129 12.23 13.93 0.77
CA SER A 129 12.54 12.77 1.61
C SER A 129 11.70 11.55 1.24
N VAL A 130 12.34 10.39 1.17
CA VAL A 130 11.70 9.09 0.91
C VAL A 130 10.66 8.73 1.99
N CYS A 131 10.72 9.33 3.19
CA CYS A 131 9.77 9.12 4.27
C CYS A 131 8.32 9.49 3.89
N TRP A 132 8.12 10.33 2.88
CA TRP A 132 6.79 10.63 2.34
C TRP A 132 6.07 9.41 1.75
N LEU A 133 6.79 8.34 1.42
CA LEU A 133 6.21 7.08 0.93
C LEU A 133 5.74 6.16 2.07
N ILE A 134 6.11 6.41 3.32
CA ILE A 134 5.73 5.52 4.44
C ILE A 134 4.21 5.36 4.58
N PRO A 135 3.39 6.44 4.51
CA PRO A 135 1.94 6.32 4.69
C PRO A 135 1.26 5.39 3.68
N GLN A 136 1.65 5.45 2.39
CA GLN A 136 1.11 4.55 1.36
C GLN A 136 1.51 3.09 1.62
N TYR A 137 2.75 2.81 2.04
CA TYR A 137 3.20 1.45 2.37
C TYR A 137 2.48 0.88 3.61
N VAL A 138 2.26 1.69 4.65
CA VAL A 138 1.54 1.25 5.86
C VAL A 138 0.08 0.94 5.54
N LEU A 139 -0.63 1.85 4.87
CA LEU A 139 -2.03 1.63 4.49
C LEU A 139 -2.18 0.46 3.51
N TYR A 140 -1.21 0.29 2.63
CA TYR A 140 -1.17 -0.86 1.74
C TYR A 140 -1.12 -2.17 2.53
N GLY A 141 -0.26 -2.27 3.54
CA GLY A 141 -0.21 -3.44 4.43
C GLY A 141 -1.41 -3.62 5.37
N VAL A 142 -2.26 -2.60 5.55
CA VAL A 142 -3.56 -2.76 6.25
C VAL A 142 -4.62 -3.36 5.32
N SER A 143 -4.48 -3.15 4.00
CA SER A 143 -5.43 -3.64 3.00
C SER A 143 -5.15 -5.07 2.52
N ASP A 144 -3.97 -5.59 2.80
CA ASP A 144 -3.50 -6.96 2.49
C ASP A 144 -3.89 -7.94 3.61
#